data_AF-A0A845LXD1-F1
#
_entry.id   AF-A0A845LXD1-F1
#
_cell.length_a   1.000
_cell.length_b   1.000
_cell.length_c   1.000
_cell.angle_alpha   90.00
_cell.angle_beta   90.00
_cell.angle_gamma   90.00
#
_symmetry.space_group_name_H-M   'P 1'
#
loop_
_entity.id
_entity.type
_entity.pdbx_description
1 polymer ?
#
loop_
_entity_poly.entity_id
_entity_poly.type
_entity_poly.pdbx_seq_one_letter_code
_entity_poly.pdbx_strand_id
1 'polypeptide(L)'
;MFARIKNWADWLISLSALIGTIGLVAEVAVILIDVIGRFFGSPLSGAQDLAQMGMVLIVFGGMALCDKIGGHVNVDLFEGTMPRWMIWAGDFVSALIGAAIFIGIAWTTWQSIYLMRFQMGIVQTTNIIDLQFDWFKAAIVVMSAITAFAMILRAIGLILTGDNGQESRGHA
;
A
#
# COMPACT_ATOMS: atom_id res chain seq x y z
N MET A 1 16.75 19.86 -8.93
CA MET A 1 15.28 19.67 -8.81
C MET A 1 14.91 18.23 -8.45
N PHE A 2 15.40 17.23 -9.19
CA PHE A 2 15.16 15.79 -8.91
C PHE A 2 15.49 15.34 -7.48
N ALA A 3 16.60 15.80 -6.89
CA ALA A 3 16.95 15.45 -5.51
C ALA A 3 15.91 15.93 -4.48
N ARG A 4 15.30 17.12 -4.67
CA ARG A 4 14.25 17.61 -3.77
C ARG A 4 12.98 16.78 -3.91
N ILE A 5 12.60 16.39 -5.13
CA ILE A 5 11.42 15.56 -5.38
C ILE A 5 11.56 14.19 -4.70
N LYS A 6 12.73 13.56 -4.81
CA LYS A 6 13.01 12.28 -4.15
C LYS A 6 12.93 12.38 -2.63
N ASN A 7 13.51 13.41 -2.02
CA ASN A 7 13.45 13.59 -0.57
C ASN A 7 12.02 13.79 -0.06
N TRP A 8 11.19 14.51 -0.82
CA TRP A 8 9.76 14.69 -0.49
C TRP A 8 8.96 13.39 -0.63
N ALA A 9 9.20 12.63 -1.71
CA ALA A 9 8.57 11.33 -1.88
C ALA A 9 8.97 10.37 -0.76
N ASP A 10 10.25 10.33 -0.40
CA ASP A 10 10.77 9.51 0.69
C ASP A 10 10.13 9.84 2.03
N TRP A 11 9.91 11.12 2.29
CA TRP A 11 9.21 11.57 3.49
C TRP A 11 7.74 11.10 3.49
N LEU A 12 7.02 11.24 2.38
CA LEU A 12 5.64 10.77 2.24
C LEU A 12 5.51 9.25 2.39
N ILE A 13 6.42 8.50 1.79
CA ILE A 13 6.49 7.03 1.90
C ILE A 13 6.77 6.61 3.35
N SER A 14 7.68 7.32 4.03
CA SER A 14 8.00 7.03 5.43
C SER A 14 6.81 7.33 6.34
N LEU A 15 6.06 8.40 6.06
CA LEU A 15 4.85 8.75 6.79
C LEU A 15 3.74 7.71 6.59
N SER A 16 3.51 7.25 5.35
CA SER A 16 2.52 6.20 5.09
C SER A 16 2.90 4.89 5.79
N ALA A 17 4.19 4.53 5.77
CA ALA A 17 4.70 3.35 6.44
C ALA A 17 4.57 3.43 7.97
N LEU A 18 4.77 4.62 8.55
CA LEU A 18 4.55 4.85 9.98
C LEU A 18 3.08 4.59 10.35
N ILE A 19 2.14 5.10 9.55
CA ILE A 19 0.70 4.86 9.76
C ILE A 19 0.39 3.36 9.69
N GLY A 20 0.91 2.66 8.68
CA GLY A 20 0.75 1.20 8.56
C GLY A 20 1.35 0.44 9.75
N THR A 21 2.52 0.87 10.24
CA THR A 21 3.19 0.25 11.39
C THR A 21 2.41 0.47 12.69
N ILE A 22 1.89 1.68 12.93
CA ILE A 22 1.03 1.97 14.07
C ILE A 22 -0.25 1.14 13.97
N GLY A 23 -0.83 1.04 12.77
CA GLY A 23 -1.97 0.17 12.48
C GLY A 23 -1.69 -1.29 12.85
N LEU A 24 -0.52 -1.81 12.47
CA LEU A 24 -0.11 -3.19 12.78
C LEU A 24 -0.02 -3.42 14.28
N VAL A 25 0.66 -2.53 15.01
CA VAL A 25 0.78 -2.64 16.47
C VAL A 25 -0.59 -2.57 17.14
N ALA A 26 -1.47 -1.68 16.67
CA ALA A 26 -2.83 -1.58 17.17
C ALA A 26 -3.65 -2.85 16.89
N GLU A 27 -3.56 -3.40 15.68
CA GLU A 27 -4.27 -4.64 15.31
C GLU A 27 -3.79 -5.83 16.14
N VAL A 28 -2.48 -5.96 16.38
CA VAL A 28 -1.94 -6.98 17.29
C VAL A 28 -2.52 -6.83 18.69
N ALA A 29 -2.59 -5.61 19.23
CA ALA A 29 -3.18 -5.37 20.54
C ALA A 29 -4.68 -5.76 20.58
N VAL A 30 -5.44 -5.40 19.53
CA VAL A 30 -6.86 -5.76 19.38
C VAL A 30 -7.05 -7.28 19.37
N ILE A 31 -6.25 -8.00 18.58
CA ILE A 31 -6.31 -9.46 18.49
C ILE A 31 -5.97 -10.10 19.84
N LEU A 32 -4.92 -9.62 20.52
CA LEU A 32 -4.54 -10.14 21.84
C LEU A 32 -5.66 -9.92 22.86
N ILE A 33 -6.26 -8.73 22.89
CA ILE A 33 -7.41 -8.43 23.77
C ILE A 33 -8.59 -9.35 23.45
N ASP A 34 -8.90 -9.58 22.17
CA ASP A 34 -9.99 -10.48 21.77
C ASP A 34 -9.73 -11.94 22.20
N VAL A 35 -8.52 -12.45 21.99
CA VAL A 35 -8.14 -13.82 22.38
C VAL A 35 -8.20 -13.99 23.91
N ILE A 36 -7.68 -13.03 24.66
CA ILE A 36 -7.77 -13.04 26.13
C ILE A 36 -9.24 -12.96 26.57
N GLY A 37 -10.03 -12.07 25.98
CA GLY A 37 -11.45 -11.93 26.28
C GLY A 37 -12.24 -13.23 26.02
N ARG A 38 -11.96 -13.92 24.91
CA ARG A 38 -12.54 -15.24 24.60
C ARG A 38 -12.23 -16.27 25.66
N PHE A 39 -11.03 -16.26 26.22
CA PHE A 39 -10.66 -17.18 27.30
C PHE A 39 -11.50 -16.95 28.56
N PHE A 40 -11.84 -15.70 28.87
CA PHE A 40 -12.71 -15.34 30.00
C PHE A 40 -14.22 -15.39 29.67
N GLY A 41 -14.61 -15.85 28.47
CA GLY A 41 -16.00 -15.94 28.04
C GLY A 41 -16.63 -14.60 27.60
N SER A 42 -15.83 -13.54 27.48
CA SER A 42 -16.25 -12.21 27.02
C SER A 42 -15.40 -11.77 25.81
N PRO A 43 -15.67 -12.28 24.59
CA PRO A 43 -14.97 -11.85 23.38
C PRO A 43 -15.11 -10.35 23.14
N LEU A 44 -14.14 -9.76 22.42
CA LEU A 44 -14.21 -8.35 22.05
C LEU A 44 -15.27 -8.17 20.95
N SER A 45 -16.36 -7.48 21.28
CA SER A 45 -17.39 -7.14 20.30
C SER A 45 -16.79 -6.25 19.21
N GLY A 46 -16.93 -6.66 17.94
CA GLY A 46 -16.40 -5.89 16.81
C GLY A 46 -14.92 -6.10 16.50
N ALA A 47 -14.25 -7.10 17.11
CA ALA A 47 -12.85 -7.39 16.79
C ALA A 47 -12.63 -7.64 15.29
N GLN A 48 -13.57 -8.31 14.63
CA GLN A 48 -13.54 -8.56 13.19
C GLN A 48 -13.61 -7.27 12.37
N ASP A 49 -14.54 -6.36 12.71
CA ASP A 49 -14.69 -5.08 12.02
C ASP A 49 -13.40 -4.25 12.16
N LEU A 50 -12.82 -4.25 13.35
CA LEU A 50 -11.61 -3.50 13.66
C LEU A 50 -10.37 -4.10 12.96
N ALA A 51 -10.27 -5.43 12.89
CA ALA A 51 -9.23 -6.12 12.13
C ALA A 51 -9.36 -5.83 10.62
N GLN A 52 -10.57 -5.95 10.06
CA GLN A 52 -10.79 -5.68 8.63
C GLN A 52 -10.43 -4.25 8.26
N MET A 53 -10.78 -3.27 9.09
CA MET A 53 -10.43 -1.86 8.86
C MET A 53 -8.96 -1.55 9.16
N GLY A 54 -8.37 -2.22 10.15
CA GLY A 54 -6.93 -2.12 10.46
C GLY A 54 -6.06 -2.63 9.31
N MET A 55 -6.43 -3.77 8.74
CA MET A 55 -5.72 -4.39 7.62
C MET A 55 -5.62 -3.45 6.41
N VAL A 56 -6.64 -2.61 6.17
CA VAL A 56 -6.59 -1.58 5.13
C VAL A 56 -5.43 -0.62 5.34
N LEU A 57 -5.27 -0.09 6.57
CA LEU A 57 -4.20 0.85 6.88
C LEU A 57 -2.82 0.20 6.80
N ILE A 58 -2.73 -1.06 7.20
CA ILE A 58 -1.47 -1.82 7.21
C ILE A 58 -1.00 -2.12 5.80
N VAL A 59 -1.88 -2.71 4.97
CA VAL A 59 -1.57 -3.11 3.59
C VAL A 59 -1.20 -1.90 2.76
N PHE A 60 -2.04 -0.87 2.72
CA PHE A 60 -1.81 0.30 1.88
C PHE A 60 -0.75 1.25 2.48
N GLY A 61 -0.60 1.30 3.80
CA GLY A 61 0.39 2.14 4.46
C GLY A 61 1.83 1.68 4.19
N GLY A 62 2.07 0.36 4.23
CA GLY A 62 3.38 -0.23 3.97
C GLY A 62 3.75 -0.35 2.48
N MET A 63 2.77 -0.27 1.59
CA MET A 63 2.91 -0.60 0.16
C MET A 63 3.98 0.21 -0.57
N ALA A 64 3.98 1.54 -0.39
CA ALA A 64 4.93 2.43 -1.03
C ALA A 64 6.37 2.19 -0.53
N LEU A 65 6.52 1.81 0.75
CA LEU A 65 7.82 1.46 1.32
C LEU A 65 8.30 0.12 0.77
N CYS A 66 7.42 -0.88 0.68
CA CYS A 66 7.71 -2.18 0.07
C CYS A 66 8.19 -2.04 -1.38
N ASP A 67 7.55 -1.19 -2.20
CA ASP A 67 8.01 -0.92 -3.56
C ASP A 67 9.41 -0.28 -3.57
N LYS A 68 9.62 0.75 -2.74
CA LYS A 68 10.90 1.47 -2.67
C LYS A 68 12.09 0.58 -2.33
N ILE A 69 11.92 -0.35 -1.38
CA ILE A 69 13.01 -1.23 -0.94
C ILE A 69 13.18 -2.47 -1.82
N GLY A 70 12.31 -2.66 -2.83
CA GLY A 70 12.28 -3.90 -3.61
C GLY A 70 11.82 -5.10 -2.77
N GLY A 71 10.95 -4.89 -1.79
CA GLY A 71 10.44 -5.91 -0.89
C GLY A 71 9.31 -6.76 -1.47
N HIS A 72 8.94 -6.53 -2.74
CA HIS A 72 8.04 -7.43 -3.45
C HIS A 72 8.76 -8.76 -3.71
N VAL A 73 8.02 -9.85 -3.61
CA VAL A 73 8.55 -11.18 -3.94
C VAL A 73 8.79 -11.22 -5.45
N ASN A 74 10.06 -11.11 -5.83
CA ASN A 74 10.50 -11.26 -7.21
C ASN A 74 10.98 -12.69 -7.42
N VAL A 75 10.54 -13.32 -8.50
CA VAL A 75 10.97 -14.66 -8.88
C VAL A 75 11.67 -14.56 -10.23
N ASP A 76 12.99 -14.73 -10.21
CA ASP A 76 13.84 -14.55 -11.39
C ASP A 76 13.87 -15.84 -12.22
N LEU A 77 12.77 -16.13 -12.93
CA LEU A 77 12.64 -17.37 -13.72
C LEU A 77 13.59 -17.41 -14.93
N PHE A 78 13.93 -16.26 -15.53
CA PHE A 78 14.66 -16.20 -16.80
C PHE A 78 15.80 -15.19 -16.83
N GLU A 79 16.11 -14.54 -15.71
CA GLU A 79 17.07 -13.43 -15.63
C GLU A 79 18.48 -13.86 -16.08
N GLY A 80 18.89 -15.10 -15.79
CA GLY A 80 20.20 -15.62 -16.20
C GLY A 80 20.39 -15.86 -17.71
N THR A 81 19.33 -15.77 -18.52
CA THR A 81 19.39 -16.02 -19.98
C THR A 81 18.97 -14.80 -20.81
N MET A 82 18.42 -13.76 -20.18
CA MET A 82 17.87 -12.61 -20.88
C MET A 82 18.92 -11.49 -21.06
N PRO A 83 18.89 -10.77 -22.19
CA PRO A 83 19.75 -9.61 -22.40
C PRO A 83 19.34 -8.45 -21.48
N ARG A 84 20.32 -7.64 -21.06
CA ARG A 84 20.17 -6.55 -20.07
C ARG A 84 19.06 -5.54 -20.38
N TRP A 85 18.75 -5.31 -21.66
CA TRP A 85 17.64 -4.44 -22.07
C TRP A 85 16.25 -5.02 -21.75
N MET A 86 16.11 -6.34 -21.75
CA MET A 86 14.84 -7.02 -21.49
C MET A 86 14.53 -7.03 -19.99
N ILE A 87 15.55 -7.17 -19.15
CA ILE A 87 15.44 -7.04 -17.69
C ILE A 87 15.00 -5.61 -17.33
N TRP A 88 15.68 -4.60 -17.89
CA TRP A 88 15.30 -3.20 -17.71
C TRP A 88 13.87 -2.90 -18.18
N ALA A 89 13.47 -3.44 -19.34
CA ALA A 89 12.11 -3.28 -19.85
C ALA A 89 11.07 -3.94 -18.91
N GLY A 90 11.40 -5.10 -18.34
CA GLY A 90 10.56 -5.77 -17.34
C GLY A 90 10.37 -4.92 -16.08
N ASP A 91 11.44 -4.33 -15.56
CA ASP A 91 11.38 -3.42 -14.40
C ASP A 91 10.58 -2.15 -14.70
N PHE A 92 10.76 -1.58 -15.88
CA PHE A 92 10.01 -0.41 -16.30
C PHE A 92 8.51 -0.71 -16.47
N VAL A 93 8.17 -1.81 -17.15
CA VAL A 93 6.79 -2.24 -17.37
C VAL A 93 6.11 -2.61 -16.06
N SER A 94 6.80 -3.31 -15.15
CA SER A 94 6.26 -3.65 -13.84
C SER A 94 5.94 -2.39 -13.00
N ALA A 95 6.84 -1.40 -12.99
CA ALA A 95 6.60 -0.12 -12.32
C ALA A 95 5.42 0.63 -12.94
N LEU A 96 5.28 0.63 -14.27
CA LEU A 96 4.18 1.28 -14.97
C LEU A 96 2.83 0.59 -14.71
N ILE A 97 2.78 -0.74 -14.78
CA ILE A 97 1.59 -1.53 -14.49
C ILE A 97 1.19 -1.34 -13.03
N GLY A 98 2.14 -1.42 -12.10
CA GLY A 98 1.89 -1.16 -10.67
C GLY A 98 1.29 0.22 -10.45
N ALA A 99 1.88 1.27 -11.04
CA ALA A 99 1.35 2.63 -10.96
C ALA A 99 -0.08 2.73 -11.50
N ALA A 100 -0.35 2.10 -12.66
CA ALA A 100 -1.69 2.09 -13.25
C ALA A 100 -2.72 1.39 -12.36
N ILE A 101 -2.35 0.27 -11.74
CA ILE A 101 -3.21 -0.47 -10.80
C ILE A 101 -3.53 0.42 -9.59
N PHE A 102 -2.54 1.05 -8.97
CA PHE A 102 -2.78 1.92 -7.80
C PHE A 102 -3.58 3.17 -8.12
N ILE A 103 -3.39 3.77 -9.29
CA ILE A 103 -4.25 4.85 -9.78
C ILE A 103 -5.69 4.33 -9.95
N GLY A 104 -5.87 3.15 -10.54
CA GLY A 104 -7.17 2.50 -10.69
C GLY A 104 -7.87 2.25 -9.35
N ILE A 105 -7.14 1.75 -8.35
CA ILE A 105 -7.66 1.55 -6.98
C ILE A 105 -8.07 2.88 -6.35
N ALA A 106 -7.23 3.91 -6.43
CA ALA A 106 -7.55 5.23 -5.91
C ALA A 106 -8.80 5.81 -6.59
N TRP A 107 -8.88 5.71 -7.92
CA TRP A 107 -10.00 6.21 -8.70
C TRP A 107 -11.31 5.48 -8.38
N THR A 108 -11.31 4.15 -8.43
CA THR A 108 -12.51 3.33 -8.17
C THR A 108 -12.99 3.49 -6.73
N THR A 109 -12.08 3.58 -5.76
CA THR A 109 -12.43 3.81 -4.36
C THR A 109 -13.03 5.20 -4.16
N TRP A 110 -12.45 6.24 -4.79
CA TRP A 110 -13.01 7.58 -4.74
C TRP A 110 -14.40 7.65 -5.36
N GLN A 111 -14.61 7.01 -6.51
CA GLN A 111 -15.93 6.91 -7.15
C GLN A 111 -16.94 6.20 -6.23
N SER A 112 -16.52 5.15 -5.51
CA SER A 112 -17.37 4.48 -4.51
C SER A 112 -17.82 5.42 -3.40
N ILE A 113 -16.92 6.26 -2.86
CA ILE A 113 -17.28 7.28 -1.86
C ILE A 113 -18.23 8.31 -2.47
N TYR A 114 -17.92 8.81 -3.67
CA TYR A 114 -18.71 9.83 -4.35
C TYR A 114 -20.17 9.39 -4.55
N LEU A 115 -20.35 8.21 -5.16
CA LEU A 115 -21.67 7.65 -5.46
C LEU A 115 -22.49 7.38 -4.19
N MET A 116 -21.87 6.77 -3.17
CA MET A 116 -22.58 6.40 -1.94
C MET A 116 -22.93 7.61 -1.10
N ARG A 117 -21.96 8.48 -0.82
CA ARG A 117 -22.13 9.59 0.12
C ARG A 117 -22.80 10.79 -0.51
N PHE A 118 -22.37 11.22 -1.69
CA PHE A 118 -22.83 12.49 -2.29
C PHE A 118 -24.05 12.32 -3.18
N GLN A 119 -24.20 11.17 -3.84
CA GLN A 119 -25.33 10.94 -4.75
C GLN A 119 -26.48 10.21 -4.08
N MET A 120 -26.20 9.15 -3.31
CA MET A 120 -27.24 8.37 -2.62
C MET A 120 -27.51 8.84 -1.19
N GLY A 121 -26.62 9.64 -0.59
CA GLY A 121 -26.77 10.10 0.81
C GLY A 121 -26.61 8.99 1.85
N ILE A 122 -26.03 7.84 1.47
CA ILE A 122 -25.89 6.66 2.32
C ILE A 122 -24.48 6.61 2.89
N VAL A 123 -24.38 6.60 4.22
CA VAL A 123 -23.13 6.32 4.93
C VAL A 123 -23.08 4.83 5.25
N GLN A 124 -22.12 4.12 4.67
CA GLN A 124 -21.93 2.70 4.96
C GLN A 124 -21.18 2.53 6.29
N THR A 125 -21.66 1.60 7.10
CA THR A 125 -21.07 1.24 8.40
C THR A 125 -20.75 -0.25 8.49
N THR A 126 -19.81 -0.62 9.34
CA THR A 126 -19.49 -2.02 9.61
C THR A 126 -20.63 -2.70 10.39
N ASN A 127 -20.66 -4.03 10.37
CA ASN A 127 -21.84 -4.81 10.77
C ASN A 127 -22.05 -4.91 12.29
N ILE A 128 -21.00 -4.73 13.10
CA ILE A 128 -21.06 -4.94 14.55
C ILE A 128 -20.96 -3.62 15.32
N ILE A 129 -19.96 -2.79 14.99
CA ILE A 129 -19.65 -1.55 15.73
C ILE A 129 -20.07 -0.27 15.00
N ASP A 130 -20.80 -0.40 13.90
CA ASP A 130 -21.27 0.71 13.06
C ASP A 130 -20.16 1.70 12.66
N LEU A 131 -18.97 1.17 12.39
CA LEU A 131 -17.82 2.01 12.05
C LEU A 131 -17.92 2.50 10.61
N GLN A 132 -17.78 3.81 10.40
CA GLN A 132 -17.95 4.43 9.09
C GLN A 132 -16.82 4.06 8.12
N PHE A 133 -17.17 3.48 6.96
CA PHE A 133 -16.17 3.08 5.96
C PHE A 133 -15.49 4.26 5.26
N ASP A 134 -16.11 5.43 5.21
CA ASP A 134 -15.64 6.56 4.41
C ASP A 134 -14.22 7.01 4.78
N TRP A 135 -13.89 7.00 6.08
CA TRP A 135 -12.55 7.37 6.56
C TRP A 135 -11.48 6.39 6.07
N PHE A 136 -11.78 5.10 6.10
CA PHE A 136 -10.87 4.05 5.63
C PHE A 136 -10.73 4.05 4.10
N LYS A 137 -11.83 4.25 3.38
CA LYS A 137 -11.80 4.41 1.91
C LYS A 137 -10.99 5.65 1.52
N ALA A 138 -11.12 6.77 2.24
CA ALA A 138 -10.30 7.94 2.02
C ALA A 138 -8.81 7.66 2.26
N ALA A 139 -8.47 6.89 3.31
CA ALA A 139 -7.10 6.46 3.55
C ALA A 139 -6.54 5.61 2.39
N ILE A 140 -7.33 4.68 1.83
CA ILE A 140 -6.94 3.90 0.64
C ILE A 140 -6.60 4.82 -0.52
N VAL A 141 -7.44 5.82 -0.81
CA VAL A 141 -7.23 6.76 -1.91
C VAL A 141 -5.90 7.50 -1.74
N VAL A 142 -5.64 8.03 -0.55
CA VAL A 142 -4.40 8.79 -0.26
C VAL A 142 -3.17 7.88 -0.35
N MET A 143 -3.18 6.72 0.32
CA MET A 143 -2.03 5.81 0.34
C MET A 143 -1.75 5.18 -1.04
N SER A 144 -2.80 4.87 -1.80
CA SER A 144 -2.65 4.39 -3.18
C SER A 144 -2.09 5.47 -4.10
N ALA A 145 -2.49 6.74 -3.93
CA ALA A 145 -1.93 7.85 -4.68
C ALA A 145 -0.43 8.06 -4.37
N ILE A 146 -0.04 7.95 -3.08
CA ILE A 146 1.38 8.00 -2.67
C ILE A 146 2.17 6.85 -3.32
N THR A 147 1.63 5.63 -3.29
CA THR A 147 2.26 4.44 -3.88
C THR A 147 2.42 4.58 -5.40
N ALA A 148 1.38 5.02 -6.10
CA ALA A 148 1.44 5.29 -7.53
C ALA A 148 2.49 6.36 -7.87
N PHE A 149 2.55 7.43 -7.08
CA PHE A 149 3.55 8.47 -7.27
C PHE A 149 4.98 7.94 -7.07
N ALA A 150 5.19 7.09 -6.06
CA ALA A 150 6.48 6.43 -5.82
C ALA A 150 6.90 5.54 -7.01
N MET A 151 5.98 4.71 -7.53
CA MET A 151 6.23 3.85 -8.68
C MET A 151 6.54 4.64 -9.97
N ILE A 152 5.86 5.78 -10.18
CA ILE A 152 6.16 6.69 -11.29
C ILE A 152 7.57 7.28 -11.16
N LEU A 153 7.96 7.70 -9.94
CA LEU A 153 9.32 8.20 -9.70
C LEU A 153 10.37 7.11 -9.91
N ARG A 154 10.08 5.86 -9.54
CA ARG A 154 10.93 4.70 -9.86
C ARG A 154 11.07 4.52 -11.37
N ALA A 155 9.97 4.53 -12.12
CA ALA A 155 9.98 4.42 -13.57
C ALA A 155 10.79 5.55 -14.25
N ILE A 156 10.65 6.79 -13.78
CA ILE A 156 11.45 7.93 -14.26
C ILE A 156 12.94 7.75 -13.91
N GLY A 157 13.24 7.25 -12.70
CA GLY A 157 14.60 6.93 -12.28
C GLY A 157 15.27 5.88 -13.17
N LEU A 158 14.53 4.83 -13.55
CA LEU A 158 15.00 3.79 -14.46
C LEU A 158 15.36 4.34 -15.84
N ILE A 159 14.59 5.29 -16.37
CA ILE A 159 14.88 5.95 -17.66
C ILE A 159 16.14 6.84 -17.56
N LEU A 160 16.31 7.58 -16.46
CA LEU A 160 17.38 8.56 -16.33
C LEU A 160 18.73 7.96 -15.97
N THR A 161 18.74 6.90 -15.16
CA THR A 161 19.98 6.29 -14.66
C THR A 161 20.42 5.10 -15.51
N GLY A 162 19.51 4.45 -16.26
CA GLY A 162 19.83 3.31 -17.13
C GLY A 162 20.37 2.08 -16.41
N ASP A 163 20.44 2.14 -15.08
CA ASP A 163 20.97 1.11 -14.21
C ASP A 163 19.88 0.66 -13.24
N ASN A 164 19.64 -0.65 -13.26
CA ASN A 164 18.80 -1.31 -12.30
C ASN A 164 19.60 -1.36 -11.00
N GLY A 165 19.41 -0.39 -10.11
CA GLY A 165 19.99 -0.39 -8.75
C GLY A 165 19.63 -1.62 -7.87
N GLN A 166 19.02 -2.65 -8.47
CA GLN A 166 18.74 -3.98 -7.96
C GLN A 166 19.84 -5.00 -8.29
N GLU A 167 20.70 -4.78 -9.31
CA GLU A 167 21.79 -5.73 -9.66
C GLU A 167 22.81 -5.94 -8.51
N SER A 168 22.93 -5.00 -7.58
CA SER A 168 23.96 -5.07 -6.53
C SER A 168 23.52 -5.79 -5.24
N ARG A 169 22.27 -6.27 -5.12
CA ARG A 169 21.75 -6.80 -3.83
C ARG A 169 21.34 -8.28 -3.82
N GLY A 170 21.33 -8.96 -4.98
CA GLY A 170 20.97 -10.38 -5.10
C GLY A 170 22.15 -11.36 -5.20
N HIS A 171 23.39 -10.87 -5.23
CA HIS A 171 24.58 -11.72 -5.29
C HIS A 171 25.24 -11.88 -3.91
N ALA A 172 24.61 -12.67 -3.04
CA ALA A 172 25.27 -13.25 -1.87
C ALA A 172 24.73 -14.67 -1.63
#